data_AF-A0AAW8VLY0-F1
#
_entry.id   AF-A0AAW8VLY0-F1
#
_cell.length_a   1.000
_cell.length_b   1.000
_cell.length_c   1.000
_cell.angle_alpha   90.00
_cell.angle_beta   90.00
_cell.angle_gamma   90.00
#
_symmetry.space_group_name_H-M   'P 1'
#
loop_
_entity.id
_entity.type
_entity.pdbx_description
1 polymer ?
#
loop_
_entity_poly.entity_id
_entity_poly.type
_entity_poly.pdbx_seq_one_letter_code
_entity_poly.pdbx_strand_id
1 'polypeptide(L)'
;MHKILKKTIKYTACGIGVLLLAIILFVSILYFSADMLTPDYPPKANGELVQTDSLREYAGNYLRQSNSGLWELKVSGDAFQRGEAIGKLSSDLLYYQEKVFVDQIREIVPSDNYLKFLRFFIVLFNRNLGENVPEEFRDEIYGISLSCTHEYDFIGTPYERQLNYHSAHDLGHAMQDYMLVGCSSFATWGENSADSSLIIGRNFDFYMGDKFAHNKLISFYQPEQGYKFASVGWPGMIGVLSGMNETGLTVTINAAKSDMPTASATPISILTREILQYASTIDEAYAIALKRKTFVSESILIGSARDGRAAIIEKSPEKTVLFTSSGNQIICTNHYQSDTFRNEERNEENIATSDSPYRFARLQELLKENKPIDPMKAASILRNQKGLDNIDLGMGNEMAINQLIAHHSVIFLPEKQIMYVSTSPWQCGKYMAYDLNKIFSDTIDFHHEIATLNLTIPEDNFIRQANYKQFMAYKQLTKLIREKTQRKETIETKVLNLYEASNPSFYYVYEVLGDYYAAIQQTGTAIIYWQKALTIPIPKQAEKVRIQQKINKKQ
;
A
#
# COMPACT_ATOMS: atom_id res chain seq x y z
N MET A 1 -53.81 10.48 35.81
CA MET A 1 -52.40 10.25 35.39
C MET A 1 -52.18 8.98 34.57
N HIS A 2 -52.65 7.80 34.98
CA HIS A 2 -52.31 6.52 34.33
C HIS A 2 -52.77 6.36 32.85
N LYS A 3 -53.93 6.91 32.45
CA LYS A 3 -54.43 6.88 31.05
C LYS A 3 -53.64 7.79 30.10
N ILE A 4 -53.16 8.94 30.59
CA ILE A 4 -52.39 9.90 29.80
C ILE A 4 -51.00 9.31 29.53
N LEU A 5 -50.35 8.75 30.56
CA LEU A 5 -49.05 8.09 30.44
C LEU A 5 -49.07 6.92 29.43
N LYS A 6 -50.10 6.07 29.45
CA LYS A 6 -50.27 4.98 28.46
C LYS A 6 -50.46 5.49 27.03
N LYS A 7 -51.18 6.59 26.83
CA LYS A 7 -51.32 7.23 25.51
C LYS A 7 -49.99 7.80 25.04
N THR A 8 -49.28 8.53 25.90
CA THR A 8 -47.96 9.10 25.57
C THR A 8 -46.98 7.99 25.17
N ILE A 9 -46.85 6.92 25.96
CA ILE A 9 -45.99 5.77 25.62
C ILE A 9 -46.38 5.14 24.27
N LYS A 10 -47.69 4.96 24.01
CA LYS A 10 -48.18 4.40 22.74
C LYS A 10 -47.84 5.28 21.54
N TYR A 11 -48.04 6.60 21.64
CA TYR A 11 -47.72 7.52 20.55
C TYR A 11 -46.22 7.69 20.36
N THR A 12 -45.42 7.69 21.44
CA THR A 12 -43.95 7.68 21.37
C THR A 12 -43.44 6.40 20.71
N ALA A 13 -43.95 5.22 21.11
CA ALA A 13 -43.58 3.95 20.48
C ALA A 13 -44.00 3.89 19.01
N CYS A 14 -45.18 4.42 18.65
CA CYS A 14 -45.62 4.54 17.27
C CYS A 14 -44.70 5.48 16.46
N GLY A 15 -44.34 6.64 17.02
CA GLY A 15 -43.41 7.59 16.40
C GLY A 15 -42.03 6.98 16.17
N ILE A 16 -41.49 6.25 17.15
CA ILE A 16 -40.24 5.49 17.01
C ILE A 16 -40.38 4.42 15.92
N GLY A 17 -41.49 3.69 15.88
CA GLY A 17 -41.75 2.68 14.86
C GLY A 17 -41.79 3.25 13.43
N VAL A 18 -42.46 4.39 13.23
CA VAL A 18 -42.49 5.09 11.93
C VAL A 18 -41.11 5.60 11.54
N LEU A 19 -40.36 6.17 12.49
CA LEU A 19 -38.98 6.62 12.24
C LEU A 19 -38.07 5.45 11.83
N LEU A 20 -38.16 4.31 12.51
CA LEU A 20 -37.40 3.12 12.16
C LEU A 20 -37.78 2.57 10.79
N LEU A 21 -39.08 2.54 10.45
CA LEU A 21 -39.53 2.15 9.12
C LEU A 21 -39.01 3.10 8.03
N ALA A 22 -39.02 4.41 8.28
CA ALA A 22 -38.48 5.39 7.35
C ALA A 22 -36.97 5.23 7.16
N ILE A 23 -36.22 4.96 8.23
CA ILE A 23 -34.77 4.67 8.15
C ILE A 23 -34.52 3.38 7.37
N ILE A 24 -35.26 2.31 7.65
CA ILE A 24 -35.13 1.03 6.92
C ILE A 24 -35.43 1.23 5.44
N LEU A 25 -36.51 1.94 5.11
CA LEU A 25 -36.87 2.24 3.72
C LEU A 25 -35.77 3.06 3.04
N PHE A 26 -35.29 4.13 3.68
CA PHE A 26 -34.21 4.97 3.15
C PHE A 26 -32.94 4.17 2.89
N VAL A 27 -32.50 3.38 3.85
CA VAL A 27 -31.30 2.54 3.72
C VAL A 27 -31.49 1.46 2.65
N SER A 28 -32.70 0.89 2.53
CA SER A 28 -33.01 -0.08 1.47
C SER A 28 -32.93 0.57 0.10
N ILE A 29 -33.48 1.78 -0.06
CA ILE A 29 -33.38 2.56 -1.31
C ILE A 29 -31.91 2.77 -1.67
N LEU A 30 -31.07 3.20 -0.71
CA LEU A 30 -29.64 3.40 -0.95
C LEU A 30 -28.90 2.13 -1.34
N TYR A 31 -29.27 0.99 -0.75
CA TYR A 31 -28.65 -0.30 -1.04
C TYR A 31 -29.02 -0.80 -2.44
N PHE A 32 -30.31 -0.71 -2.82
CA PHE A 32 -30.79 -1.15 -4.13
C PHE A 32 -30.49 -0.17 -5.26
N SER A 33 -30.14 1.08 -4.96
CA SER A 33 -29.67 2.05 -5.95
C SER A 33 -28.17 2.00 -6.21
N ALA A 34 -27.42 1.11 -5.54
CA ALA A 34 -25.98 0.99 -5.74
C ALA A 34 -25.70 0.44 -7.14
N ASP A 35 -24.89 1.16 -7.91
CA ASP A 35 -24.50 0.78 -9.25
C ASP A 35 -22.99 1.04 -9.44
N MET A 36 -22.26 -0.02 -9.75
CA MET A 36 -20.83 0.06 -10.05
C MET A 36 -20.54 0.40 -11.51
N LEU A 37 -21.58 0.70 -12.29
CA LEU A 37 -21.55 0.99 -13.71
C LEU A 37 -20.75 -0.08 -14.47
N THR A 38 -21.14 -1.34 -14.29
CA THR A 38 -20.52 -2.47 -14.99
C THR A 38 -20.61 -2.25 -16.49
N PRO A 39 -19.48 -2.19 -17.21
CA PRO A 39 -19.50 -2.04 -18.66
C PRO A 39 -20.22 -3.19 -19.36
N ASP A 40 -20.90 -2.88 -20.46
CA ASP A 40 -21.57 -3.87 -21.33
C ASP A 40 -20.71 -4.13 -22.58
N TYR A 41 -19.62 -4.87 -22.40
CA TYR A 41 -18.76 -5.32 -23.49
C TYR A 41 -18.90 -6.82 -23.70
N PRO A 42 -19.34 -7.29 -24.89
CA PRO A 42 -19.33 -8.71 -25.18
C PRO A 42 -17.86 -9.18 -25.29
N PRO A 43 -17.46 -10.26 -24.58
CA PRO A 43 -16.12 -10.82 -24.70
C PRO A 43 -15.87 -11.22 -26.16
N LYS A 44 -14.76 -10.75 -26.74
CA LYS A 44 -14.35 -11.14 -28.10
C LYS A 44 -13.08 -11.95 -27.96
N ALA A 45 -13.23 -13.28 -28.04
CA ALA A 45 -12.09 -14.18 -28.00
C ALA A 45 -11.14 -13.87 -29.18
N ASN A 46 -10.03 -13.19 -28.87
CA ASN A 46 -9.00 -12.84 -29.85
C ASN A 46 -7.74 -13.65 -29.56
N GLY A 47 -7.68 -14.87 -30.10
CA GLY A 47 -6.49 -15.72 -30.04
C GLY A 47 -6.48 -16.77 -28.93
N GLU A 48 -5.47 -17.64 -28.98
CA GLU A 48 -5.25 -18.72 -28.03
C GLU A 48 -4.22 -18.31 -26.97
N LEU A 49 -4.41 -18.75 -25.73
CA LEU A 49 -3.42 -18.60 -24.67
C LEU A 49 -2.31 -19.64 -24.87
N VAL A 50 -1.10 -19.18 -25.15
CA VAL A 50 0.10 -20.02 -25.17
C VAL A 50 0.75 -19.92 -23.79
N GLN A 51 0.98 -21.06 -23.13
CA GLN A 51 1.55 -21.11 -21.79
C GLN A 51 2.69 -22.12 -21.70
N THR A 52 3.82 -21.65 -21.18
CA THR A 52 4.97 -22.45 -20.74
C THR A 52 5.22 -22.22 -19.25
N ASP A 53 6.27 -22.82 -18.69
CA ASP A 53 6.59 -22.69 -17.26
C ASP A 53 6.84 -21.24 -16.81
N SER A 54 7.46 -20.42 -17.67
CA SER A 54 7.89 -19.05 -17.34
C SER A 54 7.35 -17.96 -18.25
N LEU A 55 6.64 -18.31 -19.33
CA LEU A 55 6.09 -17.35 -20.29
C LEU A 55 4.66 -17.72 -20.67
N ARG A 56 3.82 -16.69 -20.74
CA ARG A 56 2.45 -16.75 -21.23
C ARG A 56 2.25 -15.68 -22.29
N GLU A 57 1.56 -16.02 -23.36
CA GLU A 57 1.28 -15.13 -24.48
C GLU A 57 -0.19 -15.21 -24.87
N TYR A 58 -0.79 -14.05 -25.11
CA TYR A 58 -2.19 -13.92 -25.52
C TYR A 58 -2.35 -12.67 -26.37
N ALA A 59 -2.80 -12.83 -27.62
CA ALA A 59 -3.07 -11.71 -28.54
C ALA A 59 -1.90 -10.71 -28.68
N GLY A 60 -0.65 -11.19 -28.71
CA GLY A 60 0.54 -10.31 -28.78
C GLY A 60 0.92 -9.61 -27.47
N ASN A 61 0.28 -9.98 -26.36
CA ASN A 61 0.61 -9.55 -25.00
C ASN A 61 1.31 -10.68 -24.26
N TYR A 62 2.16 -10.33 -23.29
CA TYR A 62 3.07 -11.28 -22.65
C TYR A 62 3.01 -11.16 -21.12
N LEU A 63 3.05 -12.29 -20.43
CA LEU A 63 3.35 -12.35 -19.00
C LEU A 63 4.50 -13.33 -18.78
N ARG A 64 5.60 -12.84 -18.21
CA ARG A 64 6.82 -13.61 -17.99
C ARG A 64 7.19 -13.63 -16.52
N GLN A 65 7.62 -14.77 -16.02
CA GLN A 65 8.33 -14.86 -14.74
C GLN A 65 9.83 -14.77 -15.00
N SER A 66 10.46 -13.69 -14.54
CA SER A 66 11.91 -13.50 -14.68
C SER A 66 12.70 -14.45 -13.77
N ASN A 67 13.98 -14.63 -14.08
CA ASN A 67 14.94 -15.36 -13.25
C ASN A 67 15.12 -14.73 -11.85
N SER A 68 14.72 -13.46 -11.68
CA SER A 68 14.69 -12.79 -10.39
C SER A 68 13.44 -13.10 -9.54
N GLY A 69 12.46 -13.79 -10.12
CA GLY A 69 11.16 -14.08 -9.51
C GLY A 69 10.13 -12.96 -9.65
N LEU A 70 10.46 -11.85 -10.33
CA LEU A 70 9.50 -10.80 -10.67
C LEU A 70 8.64 -11.25 -11.84
N TRP A 71 7.34 -10.97 -11.79
CA TRP A 71 6.45 -11.08 -12.93
C TRP A 71 6.54 -9.81 -13.79
N GLU A 72 6.64 -9.99 -15.10
CA GLU A 72 6.83 -8.93 -16.10
C GLU A 72 5.69 -9.05 -17.12
N LEU A 73 4.80 -8.06 -17.15
CA LEU A 73 3.63 -8.02 -18.01
C LEU A 73 3.82 -6.95 -19.09
N LYS A 74 3.61 -7.29 -20.35
CA LYS A 74 3.46 -6.32 -21.45
C LYS A 74 2.03 -6.40 -21.97
N VAL A 75 1.35 -5.26 -21.97
CA VAL A 75 -0.03 -5.15 -22.47
C VAL A 75 -0.20 -3.95 -23.38
N SER A 76 -0.94 -4.13 -24.46
CA SER A 76 -1.20 -3.14 -25.50
C SER A 76 -2.65 -3.20 -25.98
N GLY A 77 -3.12 -2.12 -26.59
CA GLY A 77 -4.47 -2.02 -27.15
C GLY A 77 -5.40 -1.12 -26.34
N ASP A 78 -6.69 -1.17 -26.68
CA ASP A 78 -7.74 -0.44 -25.96
C ASP A 78 -7.90 -0.95 -24.52
N ALA A 79 -8.64 -0.21 -23.70
CA ALA A 79 -8.74 -0.51 -22.28
C ALA A 79 -9.32 -1.89 -21.98
N PHE A 80 -10.39 -2.28 -22.67
CA PHE A 80 -11.01 -3.59 -22.50
C PHE A 80 -10.08 -4.71 -22.95
N GLN A 81 -9.44 -4.58 -24.10
CA GLN A 81 -8.48 -5.56 -24.63
C GLN A 81 -7.30 -5.78 -23.68
N ARG A 82 -6.74 -4.69 -23.13
CA ARG A 82 -5.70 -4.80 -22.09
C ARG A 82 -6.23 -5.57 -20.88
N GLY A 83 -7.44 -5.24 -20.42
CA GLY A 83 -8.07 -5.93 -19.30
C GLY A 83 -8.26 -7.43 -19.54
N GLU A 84 -8.82 -7.80 -20.68
CA GLU A 84 -9.02 -9.19 -21.09
C GLU A 84 -7.69 -9.93 -21.16
N ALA A 85 -6.66 -9.34 -21.79
CA ALA A 85 -5.33 -9.93 -21.88
C ALA A 85 -4.72 -10.16 -20.50
N ILE A 86 -4.80 -9.17 -19.59
CA ILE A 86 -4.33 -9.32 -18.21
C ILE A 86 -5.06 -10.49 -17.53
N GLY A 87 -6.39 -10.54 -17.64
CA GLY A 87 -7.21 -11.60 -17.07
C GLY A 87 -6.79 -12.99 -17.54
N LYS A 88 -6.66 -13.18 -18.85
CA LYS A 88 -6.27 -14.45 -19.46
C LYS A 88 -4.84 -14.86 -19.12
N LEU A 89 -3.91 -13.91 -19.15
CA LEU A 89 -2.50 -14.16 -18.86
C LEU A 89 -2.25 -14.47 -17.38
N SER A 90 -3.06 -13.97 -16.45
CA SER A 90 -2.74 -13.98 -15.00
C SER A 90 -3.80 -14.61 -14.10
N SER A 91 -4.73 -15.41 -14.64
CA SER A 91 -5.88 -15.97 -13.89
C SER A 91 -5.55 -16.66 -12.56
N ASP A 92 -4.51 -17.49 -12.51
CA ASP A 92 -4.01 -18.14 -11.29
C ASP A 92 -3.39 -17.13 -10.30
N LEU A 93 -2.70 -16.11 -10.79
CA LEU A 93 -2.13 -15.06 -9.95
C LEU A 93 -3.21 -14.13 -9.39
N LEU A 94 -4.25 -13.84 -10.17
CA LEU A 94 -5.45 -13.11 -9.74
C LEU A 94 -6.15 -13.89 -8.62
N TYR A 95 -6.34 -15.20 -8.79
CA TYR A 95 -6.89 -16.07 -7.76
C TYR A 95 -6.05 -16.05 -6.48
N TYR A 96 -4.72 -16.22 -6.60
CA TYR A 96 -3.81 -16.19 -5.47
C TYR A 96 -3.90 -14.85 -4.71
N GLN A 97 -3.84 -13.74 -5.43
CA GLN A 97 -3.85 -12.41 -4.83
C GLN A 97 -5.15 -12.15 -4.09
N GLU A 98 -6.28 -12.48 -4.71
CA GLU A 98 -7.60 -12.33 -4.10
C GLU A 98 -7.75 -13.22 -2.87
N LYS A 99 -7.31 -14.48 -2.95
CA LYS A 99 -7.32 -15.39 -1.80
C LYS A 99 -6.52 -14.85 -0.62
N VAL A 100 -5.29 -14.40 -0.86
CA VAL A 100 -4.42 -13.85 0.20
C VAL A 100 -5.05 -12.62 0.83
N PHE A 101 -5.64 -11.73 0.01
CA PHE A 101 -6.34 -10.54 0.50
C PHE A 101 -7.54 -10.90 1.39
N VAL A 102 -8.40 -11.82 0.94
CA VAL A 102 -9.59 -12.26 1.69
C VAL A 102 -9.21 -13.00 2.96
N ASP A 103 -8.19 -13.86 2.92
CA ASP A 103 -7.66 -14.55 4.10
C ASP A 103 -7.16 -13.53 5.14
N GLN A 104 -6.44 -12.48 4.71
CA GLN A 104 -5.92 -11.46 5.61
C GLN A 104 -7.05 -10.65 6.27
N ILE A 105 -8.11 -10.31 5.52
CA ILE A 105 -9.31 -9.68 6.09
C ILE A 105 -9.96 -10.58 7.14
N ARG A 106 -10.05 -11.88 6.91
CA ARG A 106 -10.59 -12.84 7.88
C ARG A 106 -9.73 -12.98 9.14
N GLU A 107 -8.43 -12.80 9.04
CA GLU A 107 -7.55 -12.74 10.22
C GLU A 107 -7.80 -11.48 11.06
N ILE A 108 -8.05 -10.33 10.42
CA ILE A 108 -8.36 -9.06 11.11
C ILE A 108 -9.78 -9.10 11.68
N VAL A 109 -10.73 -9.68 10.92
CA VAL A 109 -12.16 -9.74 11.21
C VAL A 109 -12.63 -11.20 11.14
N PRO A 110 -12.49 -11.98 12.23
CA PRO A 110 -12.83 -13.40 12.23
C PRO A 110 -14.34 -13.70 12.32
N SER A 111 -15.20 -12.68 12.46
CA SER A 111 -16.64 -12.86 12.62
C SER A 111 -17.40 -12.79 11.30
N ASP A 112 -18.00 -13.89 10.86
CA ASP A 112 -18.82 -13.95 9.64
C ASP A 112 -20.00 -12.96 9.65
N ASN A 113 -20.62 -12.73 10.82
CA ASN A 113 -21.69 -11.76 10.95
C ASN A 113 -21.20 -10.32 10.77
N TYR A 114 -19.99 -10.03 11.27
CA TYR A 114 -19.37 -8.72 11.06
C TYR A 114 -18.92 -8.56 9.60
N LEU A 115 -18.43 -9.61 8.92
CA LEU A 115 -18.13 -9.57 7.49
C LEU A 115 -19.38 -9.27 6.64
N LYS A 116 -20.55 -9.83 6.99
CA LYS A 116 -21.82 -9.49 6.34
C LYS A 116 -22.22 -8.03 6.57
N PHE A 117 -22.02 -7.53 7.79
CA PHE A 117 -22.24 -6.11 8.11
C PHE A 117 -21.29 -5.20 7.32
N LEU A 118 -20.00 -5.56 7.23
CA LEU A 118 -19.01 -4.83 6.44
C LEU A 118 -19.39 -4.82 4.96
N ARG A 119 -19.84 -5.95 4.38
CA ARG A 119 -20.34 -5.97 3.00
C ARG A 119 -21.46 -4.95 2.81
N PHE A 120 -22.46 -4.96 3.67
CA PHE A 120 -23.57 -4.02 3.61
C PHE A 120 -23.10 -2.56 3.67
N PHE A 121 -22.16 -2.27 4.58
CA PHE A 121 -21.55 -0.95 4.70
C PHE A 121 -20.77 -0.56 3.43
N ILE A 122 -19.96 -1.47 2.88
CA ILE A 122 -19.18 -1.25 1.65
C ILE A 122 -20.11 -0.95 0.48
N VAL A 123 -21.22 -1.69 0.31
CA VAL A 123 -22.20 -1.40 -0.76
C VAL A 123 -22.78 0.00 -0.61
N LEU A 124 -23.19 0.39 0.61
CA LEU A 124 -23.76 1.72 0.84
C LEU A 124 -22.75 2.86 0.68
N PHE A 125 -21.50 2.63 1.09
CA PHE A 125 -20.41 3.60 1.03
C PHE A 125 -19.91 3.78 -0.41
N ASN A 126 -19.70 2.66 -1.12
CA ASN A 126 -19.20 2.62 -2.49
C ASN A 126 -20.31 2.60 -3.55
N ARG A 127 -21.56 2.90 -3.19
CA ARG A 127 -22.71 2.85 -4.11
C ARG A 127 -22.54 3.63 -5.41
N ASN A 128 -21.71 4.69 -5.40
CA ASN A 128 -21.41 5.54 -6.55
C ASN A 128 -19.93 5.41 -6.98
N LEU A 129 -19.22 4.36 -6.56
CA LEU A 129 -17.80 4.19 -6.91
C LEU A 129 -17.62 4.09 -8.43
N GLY A 130 -18.55 3.44 -9.14
CA GLY A 130 -18.55 3.37 -10.61
C GLY A 130 -18.52 4.75 -11.27
N GLU A 131 -19.34 5.69 -10.81
CA GLU A 131 -19.41 7.07 -11.33
C GLU A 131 -18.08 7.85 -11.13
N ASN A 132 -17.33 7.47 -10.09
CA ASN A 132 -16.08 8.13 -9.72
C ASN A 132 -14.85 7.56 -10.43
N VAL A 133 -15.00 6.44 -11.15
CA VAL A 133 -13.93 5.82 -11.94
C VAL A 133 -14.19 6.10 -13.43
N PRO A 134 -13.24 6.76 -14.13
CA PRO A 134 -13.33 6.97 -15.57
C PRO A 134 -13.66 5.70 -16.34
N GLU A 135 -14.46 5.82 -17.39
CA GLU A 135 -14.93 4.70 -18.21
C GLU A 135 -13.78 3.84 -18.73
N GLU A 136 -12.71 4.44 -19.25
CA GLU A 136 -11.50 3.72 -19.68
C GLU A 136 -11.00 2.73 -18.61
N PHE A 137 -10.93 3.15 -17.35
CA PHE A 137 -10.43 2.28 -16.28
C PHE A 137 -11.47 1.25 -15.83
N ARG A 138 -12.78 1.57 -15.92
CA ARG A 138 -13.84 0.59 -15.68
C ARG A 138 -13.80 -0.53 -16.72
N ASP A 139 -13.56 -0.19 -17.98
CA ASP A 139 -13.49 -1.16 -19.08
C ASP A 139 -12.30 -2.12 -18.90
N GLU A 140 -11.13 -1.61 -18.50
CA GLU A 140 -9.96 -2.44 -18.19
C GLU A 140 -10.19 -3.33 -16.96
N ILE A 141 -10.78 -2.80 -15.88
CA ILE A 141 -11.15 -3.58 -14.69
C ILE A 141 -12.17 -4.67 -15.05
N TYR A 142 -13.15 -4.34 -15.90
CA TYR A 142 -14.14 -5.29 -16.37
C TYR A 142 -13.51 -6.43 -17.15
N GLY A 143 -12.63 -6.14 -18.12
CA GLY A 143 -11.90 -7.15 -18.88
C GLY A 143 -11.11 -8.12 -17.97
N ILE A 144 -10.45 -7.61 -16.93
CA ILE A 144 -9.76 -8.45 -15.94
C ILE A 144 -10.74 -9.34 -15.19
N SER A 145 -11.85 -8.75 -14.74
CA SER A 145 -12.84 -9.42 -13.89
C SER A 145 -13.49 -10.65 -14.52
N LEU A 146 -13.52 -10.74 -15.86
CA LEU A 146 -14.01 -11.89 -16.61
C LEU A 146 -13.18 -13.17 -16.38
N SER A 147 -11.95 -13.04 -15.86
CA SER A 147 -11.08 -14.18 -15.52
C SER A 147 -10.93 -14.39 -14.02
N CYS A 148 -11.61 -13.61 -13.18
CA CYS A 148 -11.57 -13.74 -11.73
C CYS A 148 -12.50 -14.85 -11.22
N THR A 149 -12.22 -15.36 -10.02
CA THR A 149 -12.99 -16.47 -9.43
C THR A 149 -14.39 -16.03 -8.98
N HIS A 150 -15.33 -16.96 -8.97
CA HIS A 150 -16.66 -16.78 -8.38
C HIS A 150 -16.76 -17.28 -6.92
N GLU A 151 -15.67 -17.80 -6.34
CA GLU A 151 -15.63 -18.27 -4.94
C GLU A 151 -16.01 -17.19 -3.93
N TYR A 152 -15.78 -15.91 -4.27
CA TYR A 152 -16.00 -14.76 -3.40
C TYR A 152 -17.25 -13.94 -3.74
N ASP A 153 -18.19 -14.50 -4.50
CA ASP A 153 -19.45 -13.82 -4.88
C ASP A 153 -20.34 -13.47 -3.67
N PHE A 154 -20.08 -14.08 -2.51
CA PHE A 154 -20.69 -13.68 -1.25
C PHE A 154 -20.24 -12.29 -0.75
N ILE A 155 -19.15 -11.73 -1.29
CA ILE A 155 -18.66 -10.36 -1.03
C ILE A 155 -19.27 -9.38 -2.05
N GLY A 156 -19.20 -9.73 -3.34
CA GLY A 156 -19.71 -8.97 -4.49
C GLY A 156 -19.36 -9.71 -5.78
N THR A 157 -19.88 -9.30 -6.95
CA THR A 157 -19.49 -9.91 -8.24
C THR A 157 -18.00 -9.69 -8.53
N PRO A 158 -17.36 -10.46 -9.43
CA PRO A 158 -15.94 -10.27 -9.73
C PRO A 158 -15.58 -8.82 -10.11
N TYR A 159 -16.39 -8.17 -10.94
CA TYR A 159 -16.19 -6.77 -11.31
C TYR A 159 -16.30 -5.84 -10.11
N GLU A 160 -17.35 -5.97 -9.31
CA GLU A 160 -17.54 -5.15 -8.10
C GLU A 160 -16.35 -5.29 -7.16
N ARG A 161 -15.86 -6.51 -6.93
CA ARG A 161 -14.71 -6.76 -6.05
C ARG A 161 -13.44 -6.13 -6.61
N GLN A 162 -13.13 -6.34 -7.88
CA GLN A 162 -11.95 -5.73 -8.50
C GLN A 162 -12.00 -4.19 -8.45
N LEU A 163 -13.16 -3.57 -8.72
CA LEU A 163 -13.33 -2.13 -8.57
C LEU A 163 -13.12 -1.66 -7.11
N ASN A 164 -13.68 -2.39 -6.14
CA ASN A 164 -13.51 -2.10 -4.72
C ASN A 164 -12.06 -2.28 -4.24
N TYR A 165 -11.30 -3.23 -4.79
CA TYR A 165 -9.89 -3.44 -4.42
C TYR A 165 -9.00 -2.24 -4.77
N HIS A 166 -9.35 -1.47 -5.81
CA HIS A 166 -8.66 -0.21 -6.12
C HIS A 166 -8.89 0.88 -5.06
N SER A 167 -9.99 0.76 -4.30
CA SER A 167 -10.35 1.60 -3.15
C SER A 167 -9.90 1.00 -1.82
N ALA A 168 -9.40 -0.24 -1.79
CA ALA A 168 -9.07 -0.92 -0.53
C ALA A 168 -7.88 -0.28 0.19
N HIS A 169 -6.90 0.22 -0.57
CA HIS A 169 -5.82 1.04 -0.04
C HIS A 169 -6.39 2.23 0.75
N ASP A 170 -7.32 2.94 0.15
CA ASP A 170 -7.93 4.16 0.69
C ASP A 170 -8.84 3.84 1.90
N LEU A 171 -9.64 2.77 1.82
CA LEU A 171 -10.46 2.29 2.95
C LEU A 171 -9.60 1.83 4.14
N GLY A 172 -8.44 1.23 3.86
CA GLY A 172 -7.46 0.86 4.87
C GLY A 172 -6.87 2.04 5.64
N HIS A 173 -6.77 3.21 5.00
CA HIS A 173 -6.33 4.47 5.63
C HIS A 173 -7.41 5.14 6.44
N ALA A 174 -8.64 5.07 5.96
CA ALA A 174 -9.79 5.67 6.62
C ALA A 174 -10.05 5.04 8.00
N MET A 175 -9.89 3.73 8.14
CA MET A 175 -10.07 3.04 9.42
C MET A 175 -8.94 3.44 10.40
N GLN A 176 -9.20 4.47 11.21
CA GLN A 176 -8.26 5.23 12.04
C GLN A 176 -7.27 4.41 12.89
N ASP A 177 -7.61 3.18 13.28
CA ASP A 177 -6.75 2.31 14.09
C ASP A 177 -5.74 1.48 13.28
N TYR A 178 -5.87 1.42 11.95
CA TYR A 178 -5.16 0.41 11.16
C TYR A 178 -4.02 0.93 10.27
N MET A 179 -3.91 2.24 10.00
CA MET A 179 -2.92 2.88 9.10
C MET A 179 -2.05 1.87 8.35
N LEU A 180 -2.64 1.20 7.34
CA LEU A 180 -2.11 -0.03 6.75
C LEU A 180 -0.93 0.21 5.81
N VAL A 181 -0.31 1.39 5.84
CA VAL A 181 0.88 1.76 5.06
C VAL A 181 1.85 2.64 5.86
N GLY A 182 3.14 2.48 5.57
CA GLY A 182 4.24 3.25 6.18
C GLY A 182 5.26 3.74 5.16
N CYS A 183 4.79 4.37 4.08
CA CYS A 183 5.62 4.71 2.91
C CYS A 183 6.69 5.77 3.21
N SER A 184 7.88 5.60 2.63
CA SER A 184 8.98 6.57 2.70
C SER A 184 9.53 6.82 1.31
N SER A 185 9.64 8.09 0.90
CA SER A 185 10.16 8.46 -0.42
C SER A 185 10.98 9.75 -0.37
N PHE A 186 11.87 9.89 -1.34
CA PHE A 186 12.70 11.08 -1.52
C PHE A 186 13.02 11.29 -3.00
N ALA A 187 13.36 12.52 -3.37
CA ALA A 187 14.01 12.81 -4.63
C ALA A 187 15.15 13.82 -4.45
N THR A 188 16.21 13.69 -5.25
CA THR A 188 17.35 14.60 -5.30
C THR A 188 17.73 14.88 -6.75
N TRP A 189 18.21 16.08 -7.04
CA TRP A 189 18.67 16.50 -8.37
C TRP A 189 19.84 17.49 -8.25
N GLY A 190 20.36 18.00 -9.36
CA GLY A 190 21.44 18.99 -9.35
C GLY A 190 22.64 18.53 -8.53
N GLU A 191 23.24 19.42 -7.73
CA GLU A 191 24.39 19.07 -6.89
C GLU A 191 24.15 17.96 -5.86
N ASN A 192 22.90 17.59 -5.58
CA ASN A 192 22.57 16.48 -4.67
C ASN A 192 22.59 15.11 -5.37
N SER A 193 22.64 15.07 -6.70
CA SER A 193 22.68 13.84 -7.50
C SER A 193 24.03 13.68 -8.21
N ALA A 194 24.53 12.46 -8.31
CA ALA A 194 25.90 12.17 -8.77
C ALA A 194 26.18 12.65 -10.20
N ASP A 195 25.16 12.69 -11.05
CA ASP A 195 25.25 13.18 -12.43
C ASP A 195 24.34 14.40 -12.69
N SER A 196 23.91 15.06 -11.62
CA SER A 196 22.95 16.18 -11.64
C SER A 196 21.54 15.86 -12.14
N SER A 197 21.27 14.64 -12.64
CA SER A 197 19.92 14.23 -13.05
C SER A 197 19.03 13.96 -11.85
N LEU A 198 17.72 13.98 -12.06
CA LEU A 198 16.76 13.64 -11.04
C LEU A 198 16.86 12.14 -10.68
N ILE A 199 16.90 11.84 -9.38
CA ILE A 199 16.78 10.49 -8.85
C ILE A 199 15.69 10.47 -7.77
N ILE A 200 14.80 9.49 -7.84
CA ILE A 200 13.71 9.29 -6.87
C ILE A 200 13.85 7.90 -6.28
N GLY A 201 13.69 7.77 -4.95
CA GLY A 201 13.65 6.48 -4.25
C GLY A 201 12.38 6.35 -3.41
N ARG A 202 11.77 5.16 -3.34
CA ARG A 202 10.56 4.92 -2.56
C ARG A 202 10.47 3.49 -2.02
N ASN A 203 10.15 3.35 -0.73
CA ASN A 203 9.63 2.10 -0.15
C ASN A 203 8.10 2.18 -0.06
N PHE A 204 7.42 1.16 -0.59
CA PHE A 204 5.98 0.95 -0.42
C PHE A 204 5.74 -0.13 0.64
N ASP A 205 5.58 0.31 1.88
CA ASP A 205 5.29 -0.55 3.01
C ASP A 205 3.78 -0.78 3.13
N PHE A 206 3.38 -2.05 3.13
CA PHE A 206 1.97 -2.44 3.10
C PHE A 206 1.68 -3.58 4.06
N TYR A 207 0.75 -3.36 4.99
CA TYR A 207 0.44 -4.26 6.10
C TYR A 207 -0.59 -5.34 5.72
N MET A 208 -0.33 -6.07 4.61
CA MET A 208 -1.15 -7.21 4.14
C MET A 208 -0.42 -8.56 4.23
N GLY A 209 0.71 -8.59 4.93
CA GLY A 209 1.50 -9.80 5.17
C GLY A 209 2.41 -10.20 4.01
N ASP A 210 3.42 -11.03 4.32
CA ASP A 210 4.47 -11.41 3.35
C ASP A 210 3.93 -12.15 2.12
N LYS A 211 2.83 -12.90 2.28
CA LYS A 211 2.18 -13.62 1.17
C LYS A 211 1.67 -12.66 0.10
N PHE A 212 1.16 -11.49 0.51
CA PHE A 212 0.62 -10.50 -0.42
C PHE A 212 1.70 -9.92 -1.33
N ALA A 213 2.96 -9.86 -0.87
CA ALA A 213 4.10 -9.35 -1.62
C ALA A 213 4.81 -10.41 -2.50
N HIS A 214 4.34 -11.66 -2.53
CA HIS A 214 5.05 -12.76 -3.20
C HIS A 214 5.08 -12.61 -4.73
N ASN A 215 3.93 -12.37 -5.35
CA ASN A 215 3.78 -12.26 -6.81
C ASN A 215 3.88 -10.82 -7.29
N LYS A 216 5.00 -10.16 -6.98
CA LYS A 216 5.25 -8.77 -7.41
C LYS A 216 5.24 -8.69 -8.94
N LEU A 217 4.44 -7.76 -9.47
CA LEU A 217 4.24 -7.54 -10.90
C LEU A 217 4.80 -6.19 -11.34
N ILE A 218 5.52 -6.20 -12.45
CA ILE A 218 5.89 -5.00 -13.20
C ILE A 218 5.11 -5.03 -14.51
N SER A 219 4.28 -4.02 -14.72
CA SER A 219 3.40 -3.92 -15.87
C SER A 219 3.86 -2.81 -16.81
N PHE A 220 4.17 -3.16 -18.05
CA PHE A 220 4.53 -2.27 -19.15
C PHE A 220 3.32 -2.08 -20.06
N TYR A 221 2.70 -0.92 -19.97
CA TYR A 221 1.49 -0.56 -20.67
C TYR A 221 1.79 0.23 -21.95
N GLN A 222 1.13 -0.17 -23.04
CA GLN A 222 1.10 0.54 -24.31
C GLN A 222 -0.36 0.86 -24.68
N PRO A 223 -0.97 1.84 -24.00
CA PRO A 223 -2.35 2.21 -24.27
C PRO A 223 -2.49 2.91 -25.64
N GLU A 224 -3.66 2.84 -26.26
CA GLU A 224 -3.96 3.62 -27.48
C GLU A 224 -4.03 5.13 -27.23
N GLN A 225 -4.32 5.53 -25.99
CA GLN A 225 -4.44 6.93 -25.57
C GLN A 225 -3.52 7.22 -24.38
N GLY A 226 -2.83 8.36 -24.43
CA GLY A 226 -1.83 8.74 -23.44
C GLY A 226 -0.45 8.14 -23.70
N TYR A 227 0.43 8.25 -22.71
CA TYR A 227 1.80 7.79 -22.76
C TYR A 227 1.91 6.31 -22.39
N LYS A 228 2.89 5.61 -22.99
CA LYS A 228 3.34 4.30 -22.51
C LYS A 228 3.95 4.46 -21.12
N PHE A 229 3.75 3.50 -20.23
CA PHE A 229 4.29 3.60 -18.87
C PHE A 229 4.52 2.24 -18.21
N ALA A 230 5.40 2.23 -17.21
CA ALA A 230 5.64 1.10 -16.33
C ALA A 230 5.01 1.36 -14.96
N SER A 231 4.39 0.34 -14.37
CA SER A 231 3.82 0.36 -13.01
C SER A 231 4.30 -0.85 -12.22
N VAL A 232 4.56 -0.67 -10.93
CA VAL A 232 4.92 -1.75 -10.00
C VAL A 232 3.78 -1.97 -9.02
N GLY A 233 3.27 -3.20 -8.97
CA GLY A 233 2.12 -3.57 -8.16
C GLY A 233 1.96 -5.08 -8.07
N TRP A 234 0.73 -5.54 -8.19
CA TRP A 234 0.34 -6.94 -8.16
C TRP A 234 -0.74 -7.21 -9.21
N PRO A 235 -0.94 -8.48 -9.60
CA PRO A 235 -1.98 -8.88 -10.56
C PRO A 235 -3.37 -8.37 -10.16
N GLY A 236 -4.04 -7.68 -11.08
CA GLY A 236 -5.37 -7.09 -10.89
C GLY A 236 -5.38 -5.61 -10.45
N MET A 237 -4.26 -5.06 -10.00
CA MET A 237 -4.15 -3.62 -9.70
C MET A 237 -3.75 -2.83 -10.95
N ILE A 238 -4.73 -2.22 -11.62
CA ILE A 238 -4.48 -1.32 -12.78
C ILE A 238 -4.13 0.10 -12.32
N GLY A 239 -4.52 0.45 -11.10
CA GLY A 239 -4.11 1.68 -10.44
C GLY A 239 -2.59 1.71 -10.23
N VAL A 240 -2.03 2.92 -10.14
CA VAL A 240 -0.58 3.11 -10.00
C VAL A 240 -0.24 3.42 -8.55
N LEU A 241 0.75 2.70 -8.01
CA LEU A 241 1.29 2.96 -6.67
C LEU A 241 2.71 3.54 -6.79
N SER A 242 3.51 2.94 -7.68
CA SER A 242 4.81 3.41 -8.16
C SER A 242 4.86 3.24 -9.66
N GLY A 243 5.26 4.26 -10.41
CA GLY A 243 5.45 4.09 -11.85
C GLY A 243 6.20 5.23 -12.53
N MET A 244 6.59 4.99 -13.78
CA MET A 244 7.27 5.94 -14.65
C MET A 244 6.78 5.80 -16.09
N ASN A 245 6.50 6.92 -16.77
CA ASN A 245 6.08 6.91 -18.17
C ASN A 245 7.22 7.20 -19.15
N GLU A 246 6.95 7.02 -20.44
CA GLU A 246 7.92 7.23 -21.53
C GLU A 246 8.32 8.69 -21.76
N THR A 247 7.83 9.64 -20.95
CA THR A 247 8.33 11.02 -20.93
C THR A 247 9.29 11.29 -19.78
N GLY A 248 9.47 10.31 -18.88
CA GLY A 248 10.19 10.49 -17.63
C GLY A 248 9.36 11.20 -16.55
N LEU A 249 8.03 11.10 -16.59
CA LEU A 249 7.21 11.46 -15.43
C LEU A 249 7.14 10.25 -14.49
N THR A 250 7.39 10.44 -13.20
CA THR A 250 7.26 9.41 -12.17
C THR A 250 6.16 9.76 -11.19
N VAL A 251 5.46 8.75 -10.68
CA VAL A 251 4.43 8.90 -9.65
C VAL A 251 4.69 7.91 -8.52
N THR A 252 4.66 8.39 -7.27
CA THR A 252 4.60 7.55 -6.07
C THR A 252 3.65 8.16 -5.04
N ILE A 253 3.05 7.34 -4.18
CA ILE A 253 2.08 7.79 -3.18
C ILE A 253 2.53 7.53 -1.74
N ASN A 254 2.17 8.42 -0.82
CA ASN A 254 2.40 8.27 0.61
C ASN A 254 1.18 8.77 1.41
N ALA A 255 0.51 7.84 2.09
CA ALA A 255 -0.76 8.16 2.74
C ALA A 255 -0.59 9.24 3.82
N ALA A 256 -1.57 10.12 3.93
CA ALA A 256 -1.68 11.09 5.01
C ALA A 256 -2.89 10.76 5.88
N LYS A 257 -2.86 11.21 7.15
CA LYS A 257 -3.99 10.99 8.06
C LYS A 257 -5.24 11.69 7.51
N SER A 258 -6.33 10.93 7.35
CA SER A 258 -7.59 11.39 6.75
C SER A 258 -8.77 11.26 7.71
N ASP A 259 -9.84 11.98 7.40
CA ASP A 259 -11.15 11.71 7.99
C ASP A 259 -11.70 10.35 7.60
N MET A 260 -12.63 9.86 8.45
CA MET A 260 -13.56 8.81 8.01
C MET A 260 -14.41 9.38 6.87
N PRO A 261 -14.32 8.80 5.66
CA PRO A 261 -15.07 9.29 4.52
C PRO A 261 -16.56 9.02 4.71
N THR A 262 -17.40 9.87 4.13
CA THR A 262 -18.87 9.78 4.21
C THR A 262 -19.49 9.21 2.92
N ALA A 263 -18.74 9.19 1.83
CA ALA A 263 -19.11 8.60 0.54
C ALA A 263 -17.85 8.24 -0.27
N SER A 264 -18.00 7.41 -1.30
CA SER A 264 -16.93 7.15 -2.26
C SER A 264 -16.63 8.35 -3.16
N ALA A 265 -15.37 8.42 -3.59
CA ALA A 265 -14.89 9.32 -4.63
C ALA A 265 -13.84 8.57 -5.48
N THR A 266 -13.08 9.24 -6.35
CA THR A 266 -12.08 8.58 -7.19
C THR A 266 -10.99 7.97 -6.30
N PRO A 267 -10.66 6.67 -6.44
CA PRO A 267 -9.56 6.06 -5.69
C PRO A 267 -8.22 6.70 -6.05
N ILE A 268 -7.33 6.83 -5.08
CA ILE A 268 -6.01 7.46 -5.28
C ILE A 268 -5.19 6.73 -6.34
N SER A 269 -5.22 5.39 -6.32
CA SER A 269 -4.52 4.54 -7.28
C SER A 269 -5.00 4.78 -8.73
N ILE A 270 -6.27 5.14 -8.91
CA ILE A 270 -6.85 5.48 -10.22
C ILE A 270 -6.45 6.89 -10.65
N LEU A 271 -6.50 7.86 -9.73
CA LEU A 271 -6.04 9.22 -10.01
C LEU A 271 -4.56 9.24 -10.45
N THR A 272 -3.72 8.51 -9.75
CA THR A 272 -2.28 8.42 -10.03
C THR A 272 -1.99 7.66 -11.32
N ARG A 273 -2.83 6.67 -11.67
CA ARG A 273 -2.84 6.05 -13.01
C ARG A 273 -3.15 7.08 -14.10
N GLU A 274 -4.19 7.90 -13.92
CA GLU A 274 -4.53 8.97 -14.86
C GLU A 274 -3.38 9.98 -15.02
N ILE A 275 -2.76 10.40 -13.90
CA ILE A 275 -1.59 11.29 -13.93
C ILE A 275 -0.45 10.64 -14.73
N LEU A 276 -0.08 9.41 -14.41
CA LEU A 276 1.05 8.74 -15.04
C LEU A 276 0.82 8.52 -16.55
N GLN A 277 -0.42 8.21 -16.96
CA GLN A 277 -0.77 7.97 -18.35
C GLN A 277 -0.91 9.26 -19.16
N TYR A 278 -1.34 10.39 -18.57
CA TYR A 278 -1.72 11.59 -19.33
C TYR A 278 -0.90 12.86 -19.05
N ALA A 279 0.01 12.86 -18.07
CA ALA A 279 0.90 13.98 -17.81
C ALA A 279 2.35 13.70 -18.21
N SER A 280 3.07 14.77 -18.50
CA SER A 280 4.50 14.79 -18.81
C SER A 280 5.29 15.85 -18.04
N THR A 281 4.58 16.72 -17.31
CA THR A 281 5.13 17.76 -16.44
C THR A 281 4.42 17.77 -15.09
N ILE A 282 5.03 18.44 -14.10
CA ILE A 282 4.44 18.64 -12.76
C ILE A 282 3.12 19.41 -12.84
N ASP A 283 3.04 20.43 -13.71
CA ASP A 283 1.84 21.26 -13.85
C ASP A 283 0.68 20.48 -14.48
N GLU A 284 0.94 19.64 -15.48
CA GLU A 284 -0.07 18.74 -16.05
C GLU A 284 -0.56 17.72 -15.01
N ALA A 285 0.36 17.13 -14.23
CA ALA A 285 0.02 16.22 -13.14
C ALA A 285 -0.87 16.90 -12.10
N TYR A 286 -0.54 18.13 -11.71
CA TYR A 286 -1.33 18.93 -10.77
C TYR A 286 -2.72 19.27 -11.35
N ALA A 287 -2.80 19.64 -12.63
CA ALA A 287 -4.06 19.92 -13.30
C ALA A 287 -4.99 18.70 -13.36
N ILE A 288 -4.46 17.49 -13.57
CA ILE A 288 -5.22 16.25 -13.49
C ILE A 288 -5.71 16.01 -12.06
N ALA A 289 -4.83 16.17 -11.06
CA ALA A 289 -5.19 16.01 -9.65
C ALA A 289 -6.31 16.94 -9.19
N LEU A 290 -6.41 18.15 -9.75
CA LEU A 290 -7.49 19.11 -9.45
C LEU A 290 -8.86 18.69 -10.01
N LYS A 291 -8.90 17.91 -11.11
CA LYS A 291 -10.15 17.50 -11.75
C LYS A 291 -10.90 16.40 -10.98
N ARG A 292 -10.21 15.65 -10.13
CA ARG A 292 -10.76 14.50 -9.41
C ARG A 292 -10.97 14.81 -7.94
N LYS A 293 -12.12 14.41 -7.40
CA LYS A 293 -12.35 14.36 -5.95
C LYS A 293 -11.83 13.04 -5.40
N THR A 294 -11.22 13.07 -4.22
CA THR A 294 -10.77 11.87 -3.50
C THR A 294 -11.44 11.86 -2.14
N PHE A 295 -11.54 10.67 -1.54
CA PHE A 295 -12.18 10.48 -0.22
C PHE A 295 -11.16 10.20 0.87
N VAL A 296 -9.87 10.22 0.54
CA VAL A 296 -8.75 10.10 1.48
C VAL A 296 -7.72 11.19 1.25
N SER A 297 -6.86 11.34 2.24
CA SER A 297 -5.73 12.26 2.27
C SER A 297 -4.46 11.54 1.82
N GLU A 298 -3.81 12.07 0.78
CA GLU A 298 -2.63 11.47 0.15
C GLU A 298 -1.60 12.53 -0.20
N SER A 299 -0.32 12.18 -0.12
CA SER A 299 0.78 12.92 -0.72
C SER A 299 1.29 12.18 -1.96
N ILE A 300 1.23 12.82 -3.13
CA ILE A 300 1.65 12.23 -4.41
C ILE A 300 2.97 12.87 -4.82
N LEU A 301 4.08 12.15 -4.69
CA LEU A 301 5.39 12.63 -5.14
C LEU A 301 5.52 12.42 -6.66
N ILE A 302 5.64 13.53 -7.38
CA ILE A 302 5.81 13.62 -8.82
C ILE A 302 7.26 13.99 -9.13
N GLY A 303 7.91 13.20 -9.97
CA GLY A 303 9.20 13.54 -10.59
C GLY A 303 8.99 13.79 -12.08
N SER A 304 9.69 14.75 -12.66
CA SER A 304 9.54 15.08 -14.08
C SER A 304 10.90 15.33 -14.71
N ALA A 305 11.24 14.50 -15.69
CA ALA A 305 12.42 14.71 -16.53
C ALA A 305 12.36 16.04 -17.30
N ARG A 306 11.17 16.47 -17.73
CA ARG A 306 10.98 17.74 -18.45
C ARG A 306 11.20 18.96 -17.55
N ASP A 307 10.80 18.86 -16.29
CA ASP A 307 10.99 19.94 -15.31
C ASP A 307 12.36 19.88 -14.61
N GLY A 308 13.08 18.75 -14.72
CA GLY A 308 14.36 18.51 -14.06
C GLY A 308 14.30 18.50 -12.53
N ARG A 309 13.11 18.24 -11.96
CA ARG A 309 12.85 18.33 -10.51
C ARG A 309 11.66 17.48 -10.09
N ALA A 310 11.42 17.43 -8.78
CA ALA A 310 10.25 16.81 -8.19
C ALA A 310 9.38 17.81 -7.39
N ALA A 311 8.12 17.45 -7.18
CA ALA A 311 7.15 18.16 -6.35
C ALA A 311 6.19 17.16 -5.68
N ILE A 312 5.51 17.58 -4.62
CA ILE A 312 4.48 16.76 -3.96
C ILE A 312 3.12 17.41 -4.21
N ILE A 313 2.16 16.66 -4.71
CA ILE A 313 0.75 17.07 -4.71
C ILE A 313 0.13 16.56 -3.41
N GLU A 314 -0.13 17.48 -2.48
CA GLU A 314 -0.81 17.19 -1.23
C GLU A 314 -2.32 17.32 -1.45
N LYS A 315 -3.06 16.23 -1.29
CA LYS A 315 -4.47 16.17 -1.62
C LYS A 315 -5.29 15.59 -0.48
N SER A 316 -6.19 16.39 0.07
CA SER A 316 -7.26 15.96 0.97
C SER A 316 -8.61 15.94 0.22
N PRO A 317 -9.69 15.44 0.85
CA PRO A 317 -11.03 15.52 0.24
C PRO A 317 -11.49 16.95 -0.09
N GLU A 318 -10.97 17.96 0.62
CA GLU A 318 -11.41 19.36 0.51
C GLU A 318 -10.44 20.24 -0.28
N LYS A 319 -9.14 19.96 -0.21
CA LYS A 319 -8.08 20.85 -0.72
C LYS A 319 -7.04 20.05 -1.52
N THR A 320 -6.42 20.71 -2.49
CA THR A 320 -5.33 20.13 -3.28
C THR A 320 -4.27 21.19 -3.52
N VAL A 321 -3.05 20.93 -3.07
CA VAL A 321 -1.95 21.90 -3.01
C VAL A 321 -0.70 21.30 -3.65
N LEU A 322 0.01 22.11 -4.42
CA LEU A 322 1.32 21.76 -4.94
C LEU A 322 2.41 22.24 -3.97
N PHE A 323 3.11 21.29 -3.36
CA PHE A 323 4.26 21.55 -2.50
C PHE A 323 5.57 21.37 -3.28
N THR A 324 6.47 22.33 -3.14
CA THR A 324 7.82 22.30 -3.71
C THR A 324 8.83 22.65 -2.62
N SER A 325 10.03 22.08 -2.72
CA SER A 325 11.14 22.45 -1.86
C SER A 325 11.98 23.56 -2.49
N SER A 326 12.65 24.36 -1.67
CA SER A 326 13.50 25.46 -2.11
C SER A 326 14.91 25.04 -2.58
N GLY A 327 15.28 23.77 -2.38
CA GLY A 327 16.60 23.23 -2.73
C GLY A 327 16.49 22.01 -3.64
N ASN A 328 17.63 21.38 -3.94
CA ASN A 328 17.68 20.26 -4.89
C ASN A 328 17.32 18.88 -4.28
N GLN A 329 16.35 18.87 -3.36
CA GLN A 329 15.92 17.68 -2.63
C GLN A 329 14.49 17.86 -2.13
N ILE A 330 13.70 16.79 -2.15
CA ILE A 330 12.39 16.72 -1.50
C ILE A 330 12.24 15.36 -0.80
N ILE A 331 11.57 15.33 0.36
CA ILE A 331 11.29 14.11 1.13
C ILE A 331 9.78 14.03 1.31
N CYS A 332 9.23 12.82 1.23
CA CYS A 332 7.83 12.56 1.53
C CYS A 332 7.73 11.32 2.44
N THR A 333 7.25 11.52 3.66
CA THR A 333 6.78 10.43 4.52
C THR A 333 5.25 10.47 4.57
N ASN A 334 4.61 10.28 5.72
CA ASN A 334 3.16 10.14 5.84
C ASN A 334 2.49 11.35 6.53
N HIS A 335 3.00 12.56 6.30
CA HIS A 335 2.43 13.80 6.81
C HIS A 335 2.58 14.93 5.77
N TYR A 336 1.72 15.93 5.83
CA TYR A 336 1.76 17.08 4.95
C TYR A 336 2.76 18.14 5.41
N GLN A 337 3.32 18.87 4.45
CA GLN A 337 4.41 19.82 4.60
C GLN A 337 4.04 21.24 4.14
N SER A 338 3.04 21.41 3.26
CA SER A 338 2.68 22.75 2.74
C SER A 338 2.10 23.66 3.82
N ASP A 339 2.23 24.98 3.64
CA ASP A 339 1.68 25.97 4.56
C ASP A 339 0.15 25.87 4.74
N THR A 340 -0.55 25.35 3.73
CA THR A 340 -1.99 25.11 3.77
C THR A 340 -2.36 23.99 4.75
N PHE A 341 -1.56 22.92 4.82
CA PHE A 341 -1.88 21.72 5.59
C PHE A 341 -1.08 21.58 6.90
N ARG A 342 0.07 22.24 7.02
CA ARG A 342 0.99 22.08 8.16
C ARG A 342 0.36 22.37 9.52
N ASN A 343 -0.58 23.33 9.57
CA ASN A 343 -1.25 23.78 10.79
C ASN A 343 -2.68 23.20 10.92
N GLU A 344 -3.06 22.23 10.08
CA GLU A 344 -4.32 21.52 10.28
C GLU A 344 -4.19 20.57 11.47
N GLU A 345 -5.14 20.61 12.39
CA GLU A 345 -5.14 19.87 13.66
C GLU A 345 -4.77 18.39 13.48
N ARG A 346 -5.29 17.74 12.44
CA ARG A 346 -5.00 16.32 12.16
C ARG A 346 -3.59 16.06 11.70
N ASN A 347 -3.01 16.98 10.92
CA ASN A 347 -1.63 16.86 10.49
C ASN A 347 -0.70 17.05 11.70
N GLU A 348 -0.99 18.04 12.56
CA GLU A 348 -0.27 18.25 13.81
C GLU A 348 -0.38 17.03 14.75
N GLU A 349 -1.58 16.47 14.90
CA GLU A 349 -1.80 15.25 15.69
C GLU A 349 -1.03 14.06 15.12
N ASN A 350 -1.06 13.87 13.79
CA ASN A 350 -0.31 12.81 13.11
C ASN A 350 1.20 12.96 13.33
N ILE A 351 1.73 14.18 13.22
CA ILE A 351 3.14 14.48 13.52
C ILE A 351 3.44 14.20 15.00
N ALA A 352 2.56 14.56 15.92
CA ALA A 352 2.79 14.35 17.35
C ALA A 352 2.71 12.88 17.79
N THR A 353 2.00 12.02 17.06
CA THR A 353 1.60 10.69 17.53
C THR A 353 2.11 9.51 16.70
N SER A 354 2.68 9.75 15.51
CA SER A 354 3.16 8.71 14.58
C SER A 354 4.69 8.69 14.40
N ASP A 355 5.18 7.66 13.69
CA ASP A 355 6.57 7.50 13.26
C ASP A 355 6.99 8.39 12.07
N SER A 356 6.02 9.02 11.41
CA SER A 356 6.22 9.81 10.18
C SER A 356 7.28 10.91 10.27
N PRO A 357 7.34 11.77 11.31
CA PRO A 357 8.40 12.78 11.44
C PRO A 357 9.76 12.17 11.78
N TYR A 358 9.80 11.04 12.48
CA TYR A 358 11.05 10.36 12.80
C TYR A 358 11.71 9.82 11.53
N ARG A 359 10.93 9.14 10.68
CA ARG A 359 11.40 8.67 9.36
C ARG A 359 11.84 9.82 8.47
N PHE A 360 11.14 10.95 8.52
CA PHE A 360 11.51 12.15 7.77
C PHE A 360 12.90 12.66 8.20
N ALA A 361 13.12 12.81 9.50
CA ALA A 361 14.42 13.23 10.05
C ALA A 361 15.54 12.23 9.69
N ARG A 362 15.25 10.92 9.74
CA ARG A 362 16.21 9.88 9.35
C ARG A 362 16.55 9.92 7.86
N LEU A 363 15.59 10.19 6.97
CA LEU A 363 15.87 10.42 5.56
C LEU A 363 16.73 11.67 5.34
N GLN A 364 16.47 12.76 6.08
CA GLN A 364 17.29 13.98 5.99
C GLN A 364 18.75 13.70 6.36
N GLU A 365 18.98 12.98 7.46
CA GLU A 365 20.30 12.56 7.90
C GLU A 365 21.00 11.70 6.83
N LEU A 366 20.34 10.64 6.37
CA LEU A 366 20.90 9.72 5.39
C LEU A 366 21.20 10.39 4.03
N LEU A 367 20.34 11.28 3.55
CA LEU A 367 20.56 12.01 2.30
C LEU A 367 21.76 12.97 2.43
N LYS A 368 21.91 13.62 3.59
CA LYS A 368 23.05 14.48 3.88
C LYS A 368 24.36 13.69 3.92
N GLU A 369 24.38 12.53 4.57
CA GLU A 369 25.56 11.66 4.68
C GLU A 369 26.00 11.06 3.34
N ASN A 370 25.05 10.81 2.42
CA ASN A 370 25.31 10.09 1.19
C ASN A 370 25.50 10.98 -0.05
N LYS A 371 25.30 12.30 0.06
CA LYS A 371 25.44 13.25 -1.06
C LYS A 371 26.84 13.15 -1.74
N PRO A 372 26.93 13.15 -3.09
CA PRO A 372 25.83 13.11 -4.05
C PRO A 372 25.25 11.70 -4.21
N ILE A 373 23.94 11.61 -4.42
CA ILE A 373 23.19 10.36 -4.50
C ILE A 373 23.33 9.73 -5.89
N ASP A 374 23.62 8.42 -5.91
CA ASP A 374 23.57 7.55 -7.09
C ASP A 374 22.61 6.37 -6.82
N PRO A 375 22.32 5.49 -7.79
CA PRO A 375 21.42 4.36 -7.56
C PRO A 375 21.84 3.41 -6.43
N MET A 376 23.14 3.17 -6.23
CA MET A 376 23.64 2.30 -5.16
C MET A 376 23.38 2.92 -3.78
N LYS A 377 23.64 4.22 -3.64
CA LYS A 377 23.37 4.97 -2.40
C LYS A 377 21.87 5.13 -2.13
N ALA A 378 21.07 5.35 -3.18
CA ALA A 378 19.62 5.36 -3.05
C ALA A 378 19.11 4.02 -2.50
N ALA A 379 19.60 2.89 -3.04
CA ALA A 379 19.27 1.56 -2.53
C ALA A 379 19.72 1.36 -1.07
N SER A 380 20.90 1.84 -0.67
CA SER A 380 21.35 1.73 0.73
C SER A 380 20.51 2.55 1.70
N ILE A 381 20.04 3.73 1.28
CA ILE A 381 19.12 4.57 2.07
C ILE A 381 17.80 3.83 2.26
N LEU A 382 17.21 3.31 1.18
CA LEU A 382 15.95 2.56 1.20
C LEU A 382 16.04 1.26 2.01
N ARG A 383 17.24 0.69 2.17
CA ARG A 383 17.50 -0.52 2.97
C ARG A 383 17.80 -0.25 4.44
N ASN A 384 17.92 1.02 4.86
CA ASN A 384 18.39 1.36 6.20
C ASN A 384 17.40 0.98 7.32
N GLN A 385 17.85 0.12 8.25
CA GLN A 385 17.05 -0.40 9.37
C GLN A 385 17.29 0.34 10.69
N LYS A 386 18.16 1.35 10.70
CA LYS A 386 18.59 2.04 11.94
C LYS A 386 17.80 3.33 12.15
N GLY A 387 17.73 3.75 13.41
CA GLY A 387 17.16 5.04 13.78
C GLY A 387 18.12 6.21 13.56
N LEU A 388 17.69 7.40 13.97
CA LEU A 388 18.50 8.61 14.05
C LEU A 388 19.83 8.34 14.77
N ASP A 389 20.91 8.97 14.34
CA ASP A 389 22.26 8.77 14.90
C ASP A 389 22.70 7.30 14.91
N ASN A 390 22.12 6.50 14.00
CA ASN A 390 22.34 5.06 13.88
C ASN A 390 21.97 4.23 15.14
N ILE A 391 21.04 4.71 15.98
CA ILE A 391 20.55 3.94 17.13
C ILE A 391 19.92 2.62 16.68
N ASP A 392 20.09 1.58 17.51
CA ASP A 392 19.42 0.30 17.33
C ASP A 392 17.97 0.39 17.83
N LEU A 393 17.04 0.26 16.89
CA LEU A 393 15.59 0.31 17.14
C LEU A 393 14.98 -1.09 17.37
N GLY A 394 15.77 -2.14 17.15
CA GLY A 394 15.26 -3.48 16.90
C GLY A 394 14.75 -3.65 15.46
N MET A 395 14.86 -4.86 14.93
CA MET A 395 14.51 -5.16 13.54
C MET A 395 12.99 -5.13 13.34
N GLY A 396 12.53 -4.43 12.30
CA GLY A 396 11.11 -4.28 11.99
C GLY A 396 10.42 -3.11 12.70
N ASN A 397 11.17 -2.22 13.37
CA ASN A 397 10.62 -1.02 13.99
C ASN A 397 10.17 -0.01 12.93
N GLU A 398 8.95 0.50 13.09
CA GLU A 398 8.26 1.40 12.17
C GLU A 398 8.93 2.78 12.03
N MET A 399 9.82 3.14 12.97
CA MET A 399 10.66 4.34 12.85
C MET A 399 11.81 4.20 11.83
N ALA A 400 12.16 2.98 11.41
CA ALA A 400 13.19 2.76 10.40
C ALA A 400 12.68 3.01 8.98
N ILE A 401 13.58 3.35 8.05
CA ILE A 401 13.22 3.48 6.62
C ILE A 401 12.89 2.12 6.01
N ASN A 402 13.59 1.08 6.46
CA ASN A 402 13.34 -0.31 6.16
C ASN A 402 12.85 -1.03 7.42
N GLN A 403 11.53 -1.12 7.56
CA GLN A 403 10.87 -1.92 8.58
C GLN A 403 10.63 -3.38 8.17
N LEU A 404 11.22 -3.84 7.05
CA LEU A 404 11.17 -5.22 6.56
C LEU A 404 9.75 -5.74 6.27
N ILE A 405 8.89 -4.88 5.73
CA ILE A 405 7.54 -5.22 5.25
C ILE A 405 7.23 -4.67 3.85
N ALA A 406 8.20 -4.02 3.18
CA ALA A 406 7.98 -3.39 1.89
C ALA A 406 7.42 -4.42 0.89
N HIS A 407 6.26 -4.12 0.30
CA HIS A 407 5.77 -4.89 -0.83
C HIS A 407 6.74 -4.73 -1.99
N HIS A 408 7.10 -3.49 -2.31
CA HIS A 408 8.13 -3.19 -3.31
C HIS A 408 8.92 -1.94 -2.92
N SER A 409 10.12 -1.85 -3.45
CA SER A 409 10.93 -0.64 -3.43
C SER A 409 11.40 -0.31 -4.84
N VAL A 410 11.42 0.98 -5.16
CA VAL A 410 11.75 1.47 -6.50
C VAL A 410 12.75 2.60 -6.44
N ILE A 411 13.58 2.69 -7.48
CA ILE A 411 14.44 3.85 -7.75
C ILE A 411 14.20 4.25 -9.20
N PHE A 412 13.93 5.53 -9.45
CA PHE A 412 13.73 6.07 -10.80
C PHE A 412 14.85 7.03 -11.17
N LEU A 413 15.31 6.92 -12.42
CA LEU A 413 16.18 7.88 -13.10
C LEU A 413 15.40 8.43 -14.29
N PRO A 414 14.59 9.49 -14.12
CA PRO A 414 13.60 9.90 -15.10
C PRO A 414 14.18 10.33 -16.43
N GLU A 415 15.26 11.12 -16.44
CA GLU A 415 15.92 11.61 -17.66
C GLU A 415 16.58 10.49 -18.46
N LYS A 416 16.92 9.38 -17.79
CA LYS A 416 17.45 8.15 -18.43
C LYS A 416 16.35 7.15 -18.75
N GLN A 417 15.16 7.35 -18.18
CA GLN A 417 14.02 6.44 -18.25
C GLN A 417 14.37 5.02 -17.77
N ILE A 418 15.18 4.96 -16.70
CA ILE A 418 15.57 3.72 -16.03
C ILE A 418 14.81 3.61 -14.70
N MET A 419 14.17 2.47 -14.49
CA MET A 419 13.49 2.10 -13.25
C MET A 419 14.19 0.88 -12.64
N TYR A 420 14.50 0.96 -11.35
CA TYR A 420 14.98 -0.15 -10.55
C TYR A 420 13.85 -0.67 -9.68
N VAL A 421 13.66 -1.98 -9.61
CA VAL A 421 12.63 -2.61 -8.77
C VAL A 421 13.24 -3.70 -7.89
N SER A 422 12.98 -3.64 -6.59
CA SER A 422 13.51 -4.63 -5.64
C SER A 422 12.87 -6.00 -5.79
N THR A 423 13.68 -7.06 -5.72
CA THR A 423 13.25 -8.45 -5.61
C THR A 423 13.05 -8.84 -4.15
N SER A 424 12.42 -9.99 -3.91
CA SER A 424 12.27 -10.54 -2.57
C SER A 424 13.62 -10.95 -1.95
N PRO A 425 13.75 -10.94 -0.60
CA PRO A 425 12.76 -10.47 0.37
C PRO A 425 12.71 -8.93 0.46
N TRP A 426 11.49 -8.38 0.41
CA TRP A 426 11.17 -6.95 0.54
C TRP A 426 12.00 -6.03 -0.38
N GLN A 427 12.77 -5.09 0.19
CA GLN A 427 13.75 -4.24 -0.48
C GLN A 427 15.20 -4.72 -0.32
N CYS A 428 15.40 -5.86 0.35
CA CYS A 428 16.73 -6.44 0.62
C CYS A 428 17.21 -7.34 -0.53
N GLY A 429 16.31 -7.83 -1.38
CA GLY A 429 16.71 -8.52 -2.61
C GLY A 429 17.42 -7.59 -3.61
N LYS A 430 17.82 -8.13 -4.76
CA LYS A 430 18.46 -7.36 -5.84
C LYS A 430 17.52 -6.24 -6.31
N TYR A 431 18.05 -5.13 -6.82
CA TYR A 431 17.21 -4.27 -7.68
C TYR A 431 17.48 -4.59 -9.14
N MET A 432 16.45 -5.04 -9.83
CA MET A 432 16.48 -5.27 -11.28
C MET A 432 16.23 -3.95 -12.00
N ALA A 433 17.07 -3.63 -12.98
CA ALA A 433 16.97 -2.41 -13.76
C ALA A 433 16.16 -2.64 -15.05
N TYR A 434 15.26 -1.73 -15.36
CA TYR A 434 14.40 -1.73 -16.53
C TYR A 434 14.59 -0.42 -17.28
N ASP A 435 15.07 -0.51 -18.52
CA ASP A 435 15.22 0.63 -19.43
C ASP A 435 13.96 0.74 -20.28
N LEU A 436 13.16 1.78 -20.05
CA LEU A 436 11.88 1.95 -20.73
C LEU A 436 12.06 2.28 -22.22
N ASN A 437 13.17 2.91 -22.62
CA ASN A 437 13.46 3.13 -24.04
C ASN A 437 13.63 1.81 -24.78
N LYS A 438 14.36 0.88 -24.16
CA LYS A 438 14.52 -0.48 -24.72
C LYS A 438 13.19 -1.24 -24.72
N ILE A 439 12.46 -1.21 -23.61
CA ILE A 439 11.22 -2.00 -23.42
C ILE A 439 10.07 -1.51 -24.31
N PHE A 440 9.99 -0.22 -24.60
CA PHE A 440 8.96 0.32 -25.49
C PHE A 440 9.39 0.41 -26.96
N SER A 441 10.59 -0.07 -27.29
CA SER A 441 11.04 -0.22 -28.67
C SER A 441 10.37 -1.41 -29.37
N ASP A 442 10.34 -1.38 -30.69
CA ASP A 442 9.79 -2.49 -31.51
C ASP A 442 10.71 -3.72 -31.56
N THR A 443 11.90 -3.64 -30.95
CA THR A 443 12.94 -4.68 -31.04
C THR A 443 13.04 -5.56 -29.80
N ILE A 444 12.28 -5.25 -28.75
CA ILE A 444 12.34 -6.02 -27.51
C ILE A 444 11.73 -7.42 -27.71
N ASP A 445 12.46 -8.43 -27.27
CA ASP A 445 12.01 -9.81 -27.27
C ASP A 445 11.61 -10.22 -25.85
N PHE A 446 10.31 -10.38 -25.62
CA PHE A 446 9.75 -10.81 -24.33
C PHE A 446 9.88 -12.33 -24.07
N HIS A 447 10.41 -13.10 -25.02
CA HIS A 447 10.79 -14.50 -24.78
C HIS A 447 12.09 -14.62 -23.96
N HIS A 448 12.83 -13.52 -23.77
CA HIS A 448 14.10 -13.47 -23.04
C HIS A 448 14.04 -12.49 -21.86
N GLU A 449 15.10 -12.46 -21.04
CA GLU A 449 15.26 -11.46 -19.97
C GLU A 449 15.25 -10.04 -20.54
N ILE A 450 14.26 -9.25 -20.15
CA ILE A 450 14.13 -7.86 -20.58
C ILE A 450 14.90 -6.90 -19.67
N ALA A 451 15.18 -7.31 -18.43
CA ALA A 451 15.95 -6.53 -17.47
C ALA A 451 17.36 -6.21 -17.97
N THR A 452 17.84 -5.02 -17.65
CA THR A 452 19.17 -4.53 -18.01
C THR A 452 20.19 -5.01 -16.98
N LEU A 453 20.64 -6.26 -17.15
CA LEU A 453 21.37 -7.01 -16.11
C LEU A 453 22.66 -6.35 -15.63
N ASN A 454 23.39 -5.64 -16.49
CA ASN A 454 24.61 -4.92 -16.14
C ASN A 454 24.39 -3.72 -15.20
N LEU A 455 23.15 -3.24 -15.06
CA LEU A 455 22.79 -2.17 -14.12
C LEU A 455 22.25 -2.71 -12.79
N THR A 456 22.08 -4.02 -12.64
CA THR A 456 21.51 -4.64 -11.43
C THR A 456 22.25 -4.24 -10.17
N ILE A 457 21.51 -3.77 -9.16
CA ILE A 457 22.06 -3.55 -7.81
C ILE A 457 22.01 -4.88 -7.06
N PRO A 458 23.13 -5.35 -6.48
CA PRO A 458 23.16 -6.61 -5.78
C PRO A 458 22.23 -6.63 -4.56
N GLU A 459 21.89 -7.85 -4.12
CA GLU A 459 21.16 -8.07 -2.86
C GLU A 459 21.92 -7.48 -1.67
N ASP A 460 21.18 -7.07 -0.65
CA ASP A 460 21.74 -6.56 0.58
C ASP A 460 22.49 -7.66 1.33
N ASN A 461 23.71 -7.37 1.78
CA ASN A 461 24.49 -8.28 2.62
C ASN A 461 23.75 -8.64 3.92
N PHE A 462 22.83 -7.80 4.40
CA PHE A 462 21.97 -8.06 5.56
C PHE A 462 21.34 -9.46 5.54
N ILE A 463 20.86 -9.94 4.40
CA ILE A 463 20.14 -11.24 4.31
C ILE A 463 21.03 -12.45 4.66
N ARG A 464 22.36 -12.27 4.63
CA ARG A 464 23.35 -13.30 4.97
C ARG A 464 23.84 -13.19 6.41
N GLN A 465 23.48 -12.13 7.13
CA GLN A 465 23.94 -11.84 8.48
C GLN A 465 23.11 -12.57 9.55
N ALA A 466 23.66 -12.65 10.77
CA ALA A 466 22.98 -13.25 11.92
C ALA A 466 21.67 -12.52 12.25
N ASN A 467 21.63 -11.19 12.10
CA ASN A 467 20.47 -10.37 12.40
C ASN A 467 19.25 -10.74 11.54
N TYR A 468 19.46 -11.11 10.27
CA TYR A 468 18.36 -11.60 9.43
C TYR A 468 17.79 -12.92 9.94
N LYS A 469 18.65 -13.88 10.32
CA LYS A 469 18.20 -15.16 10.90
C LYS A 469 17.44 -14.95 12.21
N GLN A 470 17.92 -14.04 13.05
CA GLN A 470 17.26 -13.63 14.29
C GLN A 470 15.88 -13.00 14.02
N PHE A 471 15.78 -12.09 13.05
CA PHE A 471 14.50 -11.50 12.66
C PHE A 471 13.52 -12.53 12.12
N MET A 472 13.97 -13.49 11.31
CA MET A 472 13.11 -14.58 10.83
C MET A 472 12.61 -15.48 11.96
N ALA A 473 13.47 -15.78 12.94
CA ALA A 473 13.07 -16.50 14.16
C ALA A 473 12.04 -15.68 14.96
N TYR A 474 12.26 -14.37 15.12
CA TYR A 474 11.31 -13.45 15.75
C TYR A 474 9.93 -13.49 15.07
N LYS A 475 9.85 -13.43 13.73
CA LYS A 475 8.55 -13.48 13.01
C LYS A 475 7.83 -14.81 13.26
N GLN A 476 8.54 -15.93 13.17
CA GLN A 476 7.95 -17.26 13.40
C GLN A 476 7.47 -17.44 14.84
N LEU A 477 8.31 -17.07 15.82
CA LEU A 477 7.99 -17.21 17.24
C LEU A 477 6.89 -16.25 17.69
N THR A 478 6.83 -15.03 17.15
CA THR A 478 5.73 -14.09 17.42
C THR A 478 4.38 -14.70 17.10
N LYS A 479 4.25 -15.31 15.91
CA LYS A 479 3.02 -15.99 15.50
C LYS A 479 2.64 -17.11 16.46
N LEU A 480 3.59 -18.00 16.74
CA LEU A 480 3.39 -19.12 17.67
C LEU A 480 2.94 -18.66 19.05
N ILE A 481 3.63 -17.66 19.63
CA ILE A 481 3.34 -17.18 20.99
C ILE A 481 1.96 -16.51 21.03
N ARG A 482 1.59 -15.71 20.02
CA ARG A 482 0.26 -15.08 19.95
C ARG A 482 -0.87 -16.13 19.85
N GLU A 483 -0.70 -17.16 19.03
CA GLU A 483 -1.68 -18.26 18.91
C GLU A 483 -1.85 -19.01 20.25
N LYS A 484 -0.74 -19.35 20.91
CA LYS A 484 -0.75 -20.02 22.22
C LYS A 484 -1.33 -19.12 23.32
N THR A 485 -1.06 -17.82 23.27
CA THR A 485 -1.60 -16.81 24.19
C THR A 485 -3.13 -16.75 24.10
N GLN A 486 -3.69 -16.74 22.89
CA GLN A 486 -5.15 -16.75 22.68
C GLN A 486 -5.80 -18.02 23.25
N ARG A 487 -5.12 -19.16 23.13
CA ARG A 487 -5.57 -20.44 23.70
C ARG A 487 -5.24 -20.62 25.18
N LYS A 488 -4.52 -19.67 25.79
CA LYS A 488 -4.03 -19.71 27.18
C LYS A 488 -3.18 -20.97 27.47
N GLU A 489 -2.42 -21.42 26.48
CA GLU A 489 -1.55 -22.58 26.58
C GLU A 489 -0.16 -22.18 27.11
N THR A 490 0.47 -23.07 27.89
CA THR A 490 1.84 -22.86 28.36
C THR A 490 2.86 -23.13 27.24
N ILE A 491 4.00 -22.45 27.32
CA ILE A 491 5.11 -22.53 26.36
C ILE A 491 6.37 -22.81 27.17
N GLU A 492 7.24 -23.67 26.65
CA GLU A 492 8.52 -23.98 27.29
C GLU A 492 9.38 -22.72 27.46
N THR A 493 9.97 -22.54 28.65
CA THR A 493 10.83 -21.37 28.95
C THR A 493 11.96 -21.18 27.95
N LYS A 494 12.51 -22.27 27.40
CA LYS A 494 13.56 -22.20 26.36
C LYS A 494 13.07 -21.47 25.11
N VAL A 495 11.81 -21.67 24.70
CA VAL A 495 11.21 -21.01 23.54
C VAL A 495 11.00 -19.52 23.82
N LEU A 496 10.55 -19.17 25.02
CA LEU A 496 10.39 -17.76 25.44
C LEU A 496 11.73 -17.02 25.49
N ASN A 497 12.78 -17.66 25.99
CA ASN A 497 14.14 -17.09 26.01
C ASN A 497 14.69 -16.91 24.59
N LEU A 498 14.44 -17.87 23.69
CA LEU A 498 14.81 -17.73 22.27
C LEU A 498 14.06 -16.57 21.61
N TYR A 499 12.78 -16.38 21.95
CA TYR A 499 12.00 -15.27 21.44
C TYR A 499 12.54 -13.91 21.92
N GLU A 500 12.82 -13.78 23.23
CA GLU A 500 13.41 -12.55 23.77
C GLU A 500 14.76 -12.22 23.10
N ALA A 501 15.63 -13.22 22.92
CA ALA A 501 16.93 -13.06 22.30
C ALA A 501 16.87 -12.83 20.77
N SER A 502 15.73 -13.10 20.12
CA SER A 502 15.59 -12.98 18.67
C SER A 502 15.47 -11.54 18.18
N ASN A 503 15.04 -10.60 19.03
CA ASN A 503 14.96 -9.18 18.69
C ASN A 503 14.95 -8.29 19.96
N PRO A 504 16.05 -8.27 20.73
CA PRO A 504 16.07 -7.74 22.09
C PRO A 504 15.91 -6.21 22.19
N SER A 505 16.14 -5.49 21.08
CA SER A 505 15.96 -4.04 21.02
C SER A 505 14.57 -3.64 20.56
N PHE A 506 13.67 -4.59 20.25
CA PHE A 506 12.34 -4.30 19.73
C PHE A 506 11.27 -4.39 20.82
N TYR A 507 10.56 -3.28 21.05
CA TYR A 507 9.58 -3.15 22.14
C TYR A 507 8.49 -4.24 22.08
N TYR A 508 8.07 -4.62 20.87
CA TYR A 508 6.94 -5.52 20.66
C TYR A 508 7.22 -6.95 21.17
N VAL A 509 8.48 -7.37 21.21
CA VAL A 509 8.88 -8.65 21.84
C VAL A 509 8.41 -8.69 23.29
N TYR A 510 8.65 -7.60 24.02
CA TYR A 510 8.31 -7.48 25.44
C TYR A 510 6.81 -7.28 25.64
N GLU A 511 6.14 -6.60 24.72
CA GLU A 511 4.68 -6.53 24.74
C GLU A 511 4.05 -7.92 24.60
N VAL A 512 4.48 -8.71 23.62
CA VAL A 512 3.96 -10.07 23.35
C VAL A 512 4.24 -11.00 24.53
N LEU A 513 5.42 -10.92 25.13
CA LEU A 513 5.74 -11.70 26.33
C LEU A 513 4.86 -11.28 27.52
N GLY A 514 4.64 -9.99 27.73
CA GLY A 514 3.73 -9.51 28.76
C GLY A 514 2.29 -10.02 28.57
N ASP A 515 1.79 -9.99 27.32
CA ASP A 515 0.47 -10.50 26.96
C ASP A 515 0.36 -12.01 27.21
N TYR A 516 1.40 -12.76 26.87
CA TYR A 516 1.50 -14.19 27.15
C TYR A 516 1.42 -14.49 28.65
N TYR A 517 2.27 -13.85 29.47
CA TYR A 517 2.28 -14.08 30.92
C TYR A 517 0.97 -13.65 31.58
N ALA A 518 0.32 -12.60 31.08
CA ALA A 518 -1.00 -12.19 31.56
C ALA A 518 -2.07 -13.24 31.24
N ALA A 519 -2.02 -13.88 30.07
CA ALA A 519 -2.99 -14.90 29.66
C ALA A 519 -2.91 -16.18 30.52
N ILE A 520 -1.71 -16.55 30.99
CA ILE A 520 -1.49 -17.66 31.92
C ILE A 520 -1.53 -17.24 33.39
N GLN A 521 -2.09 -16.06 33.69
CA GLN A 521 -2.32 -15.54 35.05
C GLN A 521 -1.05 -15.24 35.88
N GLN A 522 0.11 -15.08 35.23
CA GLN A 522 1.36 -14.64 35.87
C GLN A 522 1.51 -13.12 35.80
N THR A 523 0.62 -12.41 36.48
CA THR A 523 0.48 -10.94 36.38
C THR A 523 1.75 -10.17 36.76
N GLY A 524 2.49 -10.61 37.79
CA GLY A 524 3.73 -9.95 38.21
C GLY A 524 4.79 -9.95 37.10
N THR A 525 5.00 -11.11 36.46
CA THR A 525 5.90 -11.25 35.32
C THR A 525 5.43 -10.43 34.11
N ALA A 526 4.12 -10.41 33.85
CA ALA A 526 3.55 -9.62 32.76
C ALA A 526 3.85 -8.13 32.89
N ILE A 527 3.68 -7.57 34.10
CA ILE A 527 3.96 -6.16 34.39
C ILE A 527 5.44 -5.83 34.15
N ILE A 528 6.36 -6.70 34.56
CA ILE A 528 7.81 -6.50 34.33
C ILE A 528 8.12 -6.37 32.83
N TYR A 529 7.53 -7.25 32.01
CA TYR A 529 7.74 -7.21 30.56
C TYR A 529 7.11 -5.98 29.90
N TRP A 530 5.89 -5.60 30.26
CA TRP A 530 5.28 -4.38 29.74
C TRP A 530 6.04 -3.11 30.18
N GLN A 531 6.59 -3.08 31.41
CA GLN A 531 7.46 -2.00 31.85
C GLN A 531 8.75 -1.94 31.03
N LYS A 532 9.37 -3.09 30.73
CA LYS A 532 10.54 -3.16 29.84
C LYS A 532 10.23 -2.69 28.42
N ALA A 533 9.05 -3.02 27.88
CA ALA A 533 8.61 -2.51 26.57
C ALA A 533 8.58 -0.97 26.56
N LEU A 534 8.10 -0.33 27.63
CA LEU A 534 8.01 1.13 27.76
C LEU A 534 9.38 1.83 27.90
N THR A 535 10.47 1.10 28.17
CA THR A 535 11.84 1.67 28.19
C THR A 535 12.53 1.65 26.83
N ILE A 536 11.92 1.03 25.83
CA ILE A 536 12.48 0.85 24.48
C ILE A 536 11.76 1.81 23.51
N PRO A 537 12.40 2.27 22.43
CA PRO A 537 11.75 3.16 21.47
C PRO A 537 10.48 2.55 20.87
N ILE A 538 9.33 3.21 21.11
CA ILE A 538 8.01 2.84 20.59
C ILE A 538 7.62 3.89 19.53
N PRO A 539 7.26 3.47 18.31
CA PRO A 539 7.02 4.37 17.18
C PRO A 539 5.77 5.24 17.35
N LYS A 540 4.69 4.69 17.93
CA LYS A 540 3.40 5.37 18.01
C LYS A 540 2.96 5.63 19.43
N GLN A 541 2.39 6.80 19.67
CA GLN A 541 1.88 7.18 20.99
C GLN A 541 0.73 6.25 21.45
N ALA A 542 -0.12 5.80 20.52
CA ALA A 542 -1.23 4.88 20.83
C ALA A 542 -0.73 3.53 21.40
N GLU A 543 0.38 3.00 20.88
CA GLU A 543 0.98 1.75 21.36
C GLU A 543 1.53 1.92 22.78
N LYS A 544 2.22 3.04 23.03
CA LYS A 544 2.71 3.39 24.37
C LYS A 544 1.57 3.50 25.39
N VAL A 545 0.49 4.21 25.03
CA VAL A 545 -0.71 4.34 25.86
C VAL A 545 -1.37 2.98 26.10
N ARG A 546 -1.49 2.14 25.06
CA ARG A 546 -2.06 0.78 25.16
C ARG A 546 -1.27 -0.08 26.14
N ILE A 547 0.07 -0.08 26.06
CA ILE A 547 0.92 -0.85 26.99
C ILE A 547 0.77 -0.32 28.43
N GLN A 548 0.74 1.01 28.61
CA GLN A 548 0.52 1.61 29.93
C GLN A 548 -0.85 1.22 30.52
N GLN A 549 -1.90 1.21 29.71
CA GLN A 549 -3.23 0.77 30.14
C GLN A 549 -3.27 -0.71 30.56
N LYS A 550 -2.47 -1.58 29.91
CA LYS A 550 -2.34 -2.99 30.32
C LYS A 550 -1.77 -3.12 31.74
N ILE A 551 -0.77 -2.31 32.08
CA ILE A 551 -0.17 -2.26 33.42
C ILE A 551 -1.20 -1.75 34.44
N ASN A 552 -1.86 -0.61 34.16
CA ASN A 552 -2.78 0.02 35.09
C ASN A 552 -4.02 -0.85 35.40
N LYS A 553 -4.48 -1.69 34.46
CA LYS A 553 -5.61 -2.62 34.66
C LYS A 553 -5.26 -3.82 35.55
N LYS A 554 -3.98 -4.02 35.87
CA LYS A 554 -3.43 -5.21 36.53
C LYS A 554 -2.72 -4.89 37.84
N GLN A 555 -2.56 -3.61 38.15
CA GLN A 555 -2.27 -3.07 39.49
C GLN A 555 -3.59 -2.89 40.24
#